data_AF-A0A9E3RXL1-F1
#
_entry.id   AF-A0A9E3RXL1-F1
#
_cell.length_a   1.000
_cell.length_b   1.000
_cell.length_c   1.000
_cell.angle_alpha   90.00
_cell.angle_beta   90.00
_cell.angle_gamma   90.00
#
_symmetry.space_group_name_H-M   'P 1'
#
loop_
_entity.id
_entity.type
_entity.pdbx_description
1 polymer ?
#
loop_
_entity_poly.entity_id
_entity_poly.type
_entity_poly.pdbx_seq_one_letter_code
_entity_poly.pdbx_strand_id
1 'polypeptide(L)'
;MDAYEKVEQMIAQKYGKNTTTRKAVGDFMLTANHAVNVKSNNVDRQNYAPNMISIKKMHKWVFEDRNELSFIFVDYREEAGEPKILKETEPIPIEHISWECLSIEAQGYGVVQKVGELKLDDAQTKRDFYRGFLKAYDRYREKEQKKHQDFSRRFIKDLDSIDW
;
A
#
# COMPACT_ATOMS: atom_id res chain seq x y z
N MET A 1 -8.12 5.93 19.75
CA MET A 1 -8.28 5.44 18.37
C MET A 1 -8.13 6.63 17.47
N ASP A 2 -7.17 6.58 16.56
CA ASP A 2 -6.98 7.66 15.59
C ASP A 2 -8.13 7.67 14.56
N ALA A 3 -8.24 8.76 13.79
CA ALA A 3 -9.32 8.90 12.80
C ALA A 3 -9.27 7.80 11.73
N TYR A 4 -8.08 7.30 11.40
CA TYR A 4 -7.87 6.23 10.41
C TYR A 4 -8.48 4.92 10.90
N GLU A 5 -8.14 4.47 12.12
CA GLU A 5 -8.68 3.26 12.74
C GLU A 5 -10.21 3.32 12.89
N LYS A 6 -10.76 4.51 13.18
CA LYS A 6 -12.21 4.72 13.22
C LYS A 6 -12.85 4.53 11.84
N VAL A 7 -12.25 5.09 10.78
CA VAL A 7 -12.74 4.90 9.40
C VAL A 7 -12.68 3.42 9.01
N GLU A 8 -11.59 2.71 9.30
CA GLU A 8 -11.49 1.27 9.05
C GLU A 8 -12.63 0.48 9.70
N GLN A 9 -12.94 0.79 10.97
CA GLN A 9 -14.03 0.14 11.70
C GLN A 9 -15.39 0.46 11.10
N MET A 10 -15.66 1.73 10.75
CA MET A 10 -16.90 2.13 10.10
C MET A 10 -17.10 1.38 8.77
N ILE A 11 -16.04 1.26 7.96
CA ILE A 11 -16.11 0.51 6.70
C ILE A 11 -16.33 -0.98 6.97
N ALA A 12 -15.54 -1.62 7.85
CA ALA A 12 -15.70 -3.04 8.14
C ALA A 12 -17.12 -3.39 8.63
N GLN A 13 -17.70 -2.53 9.48
CA GLN A 13 -19.07 -2.69 9.97
C GLN A 13 -20.13 -2.63 8.87
N LYS A 14 -19.95 -1.80 7.82
CA LYS A 14 -20.85 -1.78 6.66
C LYS A 14 -20.94 -3.14 5.94
N TYR A 15 -19.86 -3.92 6.00
CA TYR A 15 -19.80 -5.29 5.45
C TYR A 15 -20.13 -6.38 6.50
N GLY A 16 -20.59 -6.00 7.70
CA GLY A 16 -20.86 -6.93 8.80
C GLY A 16 -19.61 -7.63 9.32
N LYS A 17 -18.44 -6.99 9.22
CA LYS A 17 -17.13 -7.52 9.64
C LYS A 17 -16.54 -6.71 10.78
N ASN A 18 -15.57 -7.31 11.46
CA ASN A 18 -14.68 -6.64 12.39
C ASN A 18 -13.32 -6.42 11.74
N THR A 19 -12.61 -5.39 12.19
CA THR A 19 -11.23 -5.19 11.77
C THR A 19 -10.33 -6.31 12.33
N THR A 20 -9.23 -6.55 11.63
CA THR A 20 -8.21 -7.53 12.00
C THR A 20 -7.09 -6.87 12.80
N THR A 21 -6.03 -7.63 13.09
CA THR A 21 -4.82 -7.07 13.71
C THR A 21 -3.91 -6.44 12.66
N ARG A 22 -3.07 -5.48 13.05
CA ARG A 22 -2.05 -4.85 12.17
C ARG A 22 -1.09 -5.83 11.48
N LYS A 23 -0.97 -7.07 11.98
CA LYS A 23 -0.15 -8.12 11.37
C LYS A 23 -0.84 -8.85 10.21
N ALA A 24 -2.17 -8.77 10.12
CA ALA A 24 -2.96 -9.41 9.07
C ALA A 24 -2.65 -8.83 7.67
N VAL A 25 -3.20 -9.49 6.65
CA VAL A 25 -3.02 -9.10 5.24
C VAL A 25 -3.96 -7.97 4.81
N GLY A 26 -5.18 -7.95 5.36
CA GLY A 26 -6.19 -6.93 5.12
C GLY A 26 -6.71 -6.39 6.45
N ASP A 27 -7.13 -5.13 6.47
CA ASP A 27 -7.76 -4.47 7.61
C ASP A 27 -9.06 -5.18 8.03
N PHE A 28 -9.76 -5.84 7.09
CA PHE A 28 -10.78 -6.84 7.39
C PHE A 28 -10.86 -7.95 6.32
N MET A 29 -11.62 -9.00 6.60
CA MET A 29 -11.79 -10.15 5.70
C MET A 29 -13.25 -10.29 5.25
N LEU A 30 -13.50 -10.31 3.94
CA LEU A 30 -14.84 -10.60 3.40
C LEU A 30 -15.15 -12.09 3.51
N THR A 31 -14.18 -12.92 3.15
CA THR A 31 -14.18 -14.39 3.30
C THR A 31 -12.81 -14.83 3.83
N ALA A 32 -12.61 -16.13 4.07
CA ALA A 32 -11.31 -16.66 4.50
C ALA A 32 -10.17 -16.40 3.49
N ASN A 33 -10.49 -16.28 2.20
CA ASN A 33 -9.54 -16.07 1.10
C ASN A 33 -9.67 -14.69 0.44
N HIS A 34 -10.43 -13.74 1.02
CA HIS A 34 -10.60 -12.40 0.46
C HIS A 34 -10.35 -11.33 1.52
N ALA A 35 -9.17 -10.72 1.43
CA ALA A 35 -8.73 -9.64 2.28
C ALA A 35 -9.10 -8.27 1.68
N VAL A 36 -9.46 -7.32 2.53
CA VAL A 36 -9.72 -5.93 2.11
C VAL A 36 -8.88 -4.98 2.95
N ASN A 37 -8.19 -4.06 2.30
CA ASN A 37 -7.52 -2.93 2.96
C ASN A 37 -8.27 -1.63 2.68
N VAL A 38 -8.42 -0.79 3.70
CA VAL A 38 -9.03 0.52 3.60
C VAL A 38 -7.92 1.56 3.47
N LYS A 39 -8.07 2.49 2.53
CA LYS A 39 -7.13 3.60 2.30
C LYS A 39 -7.90 4.89 2.43
N SER A 40 -7.86 5.45 3.63
CA SER A 40 -8.56 6.69 3.93
C SER A 40 -7.70 7.92 3.65
N ASN A 41 -8.35 8.99 3.20
CA ASN A 41 -7.77 10.25 2.80
C ASN A 41 -8.58 11.38 3.46
N ASN A 42 -7.97 12.09 4.42
CA ASN A 42 -8.57 13.30 4.98
C ASN A 42 -8.47 14.44 3.95
N VAL A 43 -9.60 14.89 3.41
CA VAL A 43 -9.63 15.88 2.32
C VAL A 43 -9.13 17.27 2.72
N ASP A 44 -9.10 17.57 4.02
CA ASP A 44 -8.63 18.86 4.54
C ASP A 44 -7.12 18.84 4.84
N ARG A 45 -6.46 17.69 4.65
CA ARG A 45 -5.01 17.54 4.84
C ARG A 45 -4.35 17.17 3.52
N GLN A 46 -3.13 17.68 3.30
CA GLN A 46 -2.28 17.18 2.22
C GLN A 46 -1.79 15.79 2.61
N ASN A 47 -2.41 14.75 2.05
CA ASN A 47 -1.98 13.38 2.31
C ASN A 47 -0.92 12.96 1.28
N TYR A 48 0.15 12.34 1.80
CA TYR A 48 1.21 11.73 1.01
C TYR A 48 0.71 10.43 0.38
N ALA A 49 1.41 9.99 -0.68
CA ALA A 49 1.17 8.72 -1.36
C ALA A 49 0.97 7.55 -0.37
N PRO A 50 -0.24 6.98 -0.24
CA PRO A 50 -0.50 5.99 0.79
C PRO A 50 0.17 4.65 0.48
N ASN A 51 0.69 4.01 1.53
CA ASN A 51 1.14 2.62 1.49
C ASN A 51 -0.07 1.69 1.25
N MET A 52 -0.05 0.97 0.14
CA MET A 52 -1.10 0.00 -0.21
C MET A 52 -0.87 -1.31 0.53
N ILE A 53 0.24 -1.99 0.22
CA ILE A 53 0.59 -3.29 0.80
C ILE A 53 2.10 -3.57 0.65
N SER A 54 2.71 -4.25 1.63
CA SER A 54 4.08 -4.76 1.49
C SER A 54 4.17 -5.75 0.31
N ILE A 55 5.22 -5.63 -0.51
CA ILE A 55 5.39 -6.52 -1.67
C ILE A 55 5.48 -7.99 -1.26
N LYS A 56 6.06 -8.28 -0.08
CA LYS A 56 6.18 -9.64 0.45
C LYS A 56 4.82 -10.23 0.82
N LYS A 57 3.97 -9.44 1.49
CA LYS A 57 2.61 -9.86 1.85
C LYS A 57 1.76 -10.07 0.60
N MET A 58 1.83 -9.12 -0.35
CA MET A 58 1.11 -9.20 -1.62
C MET A 58 1.54 -10.42 -2.43
N HIS A 59 2.85 -10.63 -2.61
CA HIS A 59 3.38 -11.75 -3.37
C HIS A 59 2.88 -13.08 -2.81
N LYS A 60 3.05 -13.29 -1.50
CA LYS A 60 2.59 -14.50 -0.85
C LYS A 60 1.08 -14.68 -0.97
N TRP A 61 0.29 -13.70 -0.54
CA TRP A 61 -1.17 -13.84 -0.45
C TRP A 61 -1.85 -13.98 -1.81
N VAL A 62 -1.55 -13.07 -2.74
CA VAL A 62 -2.27 -12.99 -4.03
C VAL A 62 -1.69 -13.99 -5.04
N PHE A 63 -0.37 -14.16 -5.06
CA PHE A 63 0.31 -14.87 -6.15
C PHE A 63 0.84 -16.25 -5.77
N GLU A 64 1.24 -16.51 -4.53
CA GLU A 64 1.57 -17.89 -4.11
C GLU A 64 0.29 -18.62 -3.67
N ASP A 65 -0.45 -18.03 -2.71
CA ASP A 65 -1.61 -18.66 -2.07
C ASP A 65 -2.90 -18.52 -2.90
N ARG A 66 -2.88 -17.74 -4.00
CA ARG A 66 -4.01 -17.53 -4.95
C ARG A 66 -5.26 -16.93 -4.30
N ASN A 67 -5.09 -16.12 -3.26
CA ASN A 67 -6.19 -15.44 -2.59
C ASN A 67 -6.55 -14.10 -3.28
N GLU A 68 -7.67 -13.54 -2.84
CA GLU A 68 -8.17 -12.24 -3.29
C GLU A 68 -7.72 -11.13 -2.34
N LEU A 69 -7.39 -9.98 -2.93
CA LEU A 69 -7.04 -8.76 -2.21
C LEU A 69 -7.70 -7.58 -2.88
N SER A 70 -8.50 -6.83 -2.12
CA SER A 70 -9.14 -5.61 -2.60
C SER A 70 -8.80 -4.40 -1.74
N PHE A 71 -9.03 -3.22 -2.30
CA PHE A 71 -8.87 -1.94 -1.63
C PHE A 71 -10.16 -1.15 -1.69
N ILE A 72 -10.51 -0.51 -0.57
CA ILE A 72 -11.57 0.50 -0.51
C ILE A 72 -10.88 1.84 -0.25
N PHE A 73 -11.08 2.80 -1.15
CA PHE A 73 -10.59 4.16 -0.95
C PHE A 73 -11.69 5.02 -0.34
N VAL A 74 -11.36 5.77 0.71
CA VAL A 74 -12.32 6.55 1.48
C VAL A 74 -11.84 7.98 1.62
N ASP A 75 -12.57 8.93 1.05
CA ASP A 75 -12.39 10.33 1.36
C ASP A 75 -13.25 10.69 2.58
N TYR A 76 -12.62 11.29 3.58
CA TYR A 76 -13.29 11.72 4.81
C TYR A 76 -12.85 13.11 5.22
N ARG A 77 -13.63 13.72 6.11
CA ARG A 77 -13.28 14.97 6.81
C ARG A 77 -13.44 14.76 8.31
N GLU A 78 -12.64 15.44 9.12
CA GLU A 78 -12.85 15.48 10.57
C GLU A 78 -13.84 16.59 10.92
N GLU A 79 -15.00 16.25 11.50
CA GLU A 79 -15.99 17.19 12.01
C GLU A 79 -16.20 16.92 13.51
N ALA A 80 -16.03 17.93 14.36
CA ALA A 80 -16.16 17.82 15.82
C ALA A 80 -15.32 16.68 16.46
N GLY A 81 -14.17 16.35 15.87
CA GLY A 81 -13.27 15.29 16.37
C GLY A 81 -13.61 13.88 15.88
N GLU A 82 -14.61 13.73 15.01
CA GLU A 82 -15.02 12.45 14.42
C GLU A 82 -14.84 12.44 12.90
N PRO A 83 -14.43 11.31 12.30
CA PRO A 83 -14.33 11.20 10.85
C PRO A 83 -15.73 11.04 10.23
N LYS A 84 -16.04 11.91 9.28
CA LYS A 84 -17.24 11.83 8.44
C LYS A 84 -16.83 11.42 7.04
N ILE A 85 -17.32 10.26 6.61
CA ILE A 85 -17.10 9.73 5.25
C ILE A 85 -17.83 10.62 4.25
N LEU A 86 -17.11 11.12 3.25
CA LEU A 86 -17.63 11.94 2.15
C LEU A 86 -17.86 11.09 0.91
N LYS A 87 -16.92 10.20 0.61
CA LYS A 87 -16.96 9.31 -0.55
C LYS A 87 -16.20 8.03 -0.22
N GLU A 88 -16.69 6.92 -0.74
CA GLU A 88 -15.98 5.65 -0.72
C GLU A 88 -16.15 4.92 -2.05
N THR A 89 -15.23 4.00 -2.34
CA THR A 89 -15.36 3.08 -3.47
C THR A 89 -15.97 1.75 -3.01
N GLU A 90 -16.49 0.97 -3.95
CA GLU A 90 -16.63 -0.47 -3.75
C GLU A 90 -15.24 -1.13 -3.59
N PRO A 91 -15.15 -2.39 -3.13
CA PRO A 91 -13.89 -3.11 -3.04
C PRO A 91 -13.28 -3.32 -4.44
N ILE A 92 -12.12 -2.70 -4.68
CA ILE A 92 -11.41 -2.76 -5.95
C ILE A 92 -10.33 -3.86 -5.88
N PRO A 93 -10.39 -4.93 -6.69
CA PRO A 93 -9.32 -5.92 -6.76
C PRO A 93 -7.97 -5.27 -7.07
N ILE A 94 -6.90 -5.74 -6.43
CA ILE A 94 -5.56 -5.16 -6.60
C ILE A 94 -5.13 -5.14 -8.07
N GLU A 95 -5.46 -6.19 -8.81
CA GLU A 95 -5.12 -6.32 -10.23
C GLU A 95 -5.79 -5.28 -11.12
N HIS A 96 -6.90 -4.67 -10.70
CA HIS A 96 -7.55 -3.61 -11.46
C HIS A 96 -6.93 -2.23 -11.21
N ILE A 97 -6.01 -2.10 -10.24
CA ILE A 97 -5.32 -0.84 -9.95
C ILE A 97 -4.10 -0.72 -10.87
N SER A 98 -4.13 0.25 -11.78
CA SER A 98 -3.10 0.38 -12.80
C SER A 98 -1.73 0.76 -12.21
N TRP A 99 -0.67 0.13 -12.73
CA TRP A 99 0.71 0.50 -12.43
C TRP A 99 1.07 1.94 -12.85
N GLU A 100 0.22 2.62 -13.64
CA GLU A 100 0.39 4.06 -13.91
C GLU A 100 0.22 4.94 -12.67
N CYS A 101 -0.48 4.47 -11.64
CA CYS A 101 -0.62 5.18 -10.37
C CYS A 101 0.11 4.51 -9.20
N LEU A 102 0.89 3.47 -9.47
CA LEU A 102 1.60 2.70 -8.43
C LEU A 102 3.12 2.80 -8.60
N SER A 103 3.83 2.77 -7.48
CA SER A 103 5.27 2.54 -7.44
C SER A 103 5.62 1.55 -6.32
N ILE A 104 6.86 1.06 -6.32
CA ILE A 104 7.43 0.34 -5.18
C ILE A 104 8.44 1.26 -4.51
N GLU A 105 8.22 1.58 -3.25
CA GLU A 105 9.09 2.44 -2.46
C GLU A 105 9.81 1.70 -1.33
N ALA A 106 10.88 2.34 -0.85
CA ALA A 106 11.80 1.78 0.12
C ALA A 106 11.20 1.72 1.53
N GLN A 107 10.60 0.58 1.87
CA GLN A 107 10.20 0.23 3.23
C GLN A 107 10.35 -1.29 3.45
N GLY A 108 11.26 -1.71 4.32
CA GLY A 108 11.58 -3.12 4.51
C GLY A 108 12.04 -3.77 3.20
N TYR A 109 11.34 -4.81 2.74
CA TYR A 109 11.59 -5.45 1.45
C TYR A 109 11.00 -4.69 0.23
N GLY A 110 10.27 -3.60 0.48
CA GLY A 110 9.51 -2.85 -0.52
C GLY A 110 8.02 -2.82 -0.18
N VAL A 111 7.37 -1.71 -0.53
CA VAL A 111 5.93 -1.51 -0.36
C VAL A 111 5.34 -0.93 -1.65
N VAL A 112 4.19 -1.45 -2.07
CA VAL A 112 3.41 -0.84 -3.15
C VAL A 112 2.78 0.43 -2.60
N GLN A 113 3.03 1.57 -3.24
CA GLN A 113 2.42 2.86 -2.90
C GLN A 113 1.58 3.38 -4.06
N LYS A 114 0.49 4.10 -3.74
CA LYS A 114 -0.28 4.86 -4.73
C LYS A 114 0.30 6.27 -4.84
N VAL A 115 1.03 6.56 -5.91
CA VAL A 115 1.81 7.82 -6.09
C VAL A 115 1.11 8.88 -6.94
N GLY A 116 -0.03 8.55 -7.55
CA GLY A 116 -0.83 9.48 -8.36
C GLY A 116 -2.32 9.35 -8.11
N GLU A 117 -3.14 9.98 -8.96
CA GLU A 117 -4.59 9.77 -8.98
C GLU A 117 -4.92 8.30 -9.21
N LEU A 118 -6.01 7.82 -8.60
CA LEU A 118 -6.40 6.42 -8.75
C LEU A 118 -6.78 6.15 -10.21
N LYS A 119 -6.07 5.22 -10.85
CA LYS A 119 -6.34 4.75 -12.22
C LYS A 119 -6.75 3.30 -12.17
N LEU A 120 -7.89 2.99 -12.76
CA LEU A 120 -8.46 1.65 -12.81
C LEU A 120 -8.39 1.10 -14.24
N ASP A 121 -8.14 -0.19 -14.34
CA ASP A 121 -8.15 -0.99 -15.56
C ASP A 121 -8.86 -2.31 -15.24
N ASP A 122 -10.19 -2.33 -15.39
CA ASP A 122 -11.02 -3.48 -15.04
C ASP A 122 -10.81 -4.70 -15.98
N ALA A 123 -10.08 -4.52 -17.09
CA ALA A 123 -9.69 -5.61 -17.97
C ALA A 123 -8.35 -6.25 -17.56
N GLN A 124 -7.61 -5.63 -16.63
CA GLN A 124 -6.31 -6.11 -16.20
C GLN A 124 -6.43 -7.39 -15.39
N THR A 125 -5.77 -8.46 -15.86
CA THR A 125 -5.72 -9.72 -15.12
C THR A 125 -4.65 -9.71 -14.03
N LYS A 126 -4.74 -10.62 -13.05
CA LYS A 126 -3.64 -10.87 -12.09
C LYS A 126 -2.29 -11.14 -12.77
N ARG A 127 -2.30 -11.79 -13.95
CA ARG A 127 -1.07 -12.04 -14.72
C ARG A 127 -0.47 -10.75 -15.25
N ASP A 128 -1.30 -9.85 -15.77
CA ASP A 128 -0.86 -8.56 -16.30
C ASP A 128 -0.38 -7.65 -15.18
N PHE A 129 -1.11 -7.59 -14.07
CA PHE A 129 -0.66 -6.89 -12.87
C PHE A 129 0.68 -7.42 -12.37
N TYR A 130 0.86 -8.75 -12.30
CA TYR A 130 2.12 -9.34 -11.86
C TYR A 130 3.28 -9.05 -12.82
N ARG A 131 3.03 -8.99 -14.13
CA ARG A 131 4.03 -8.54 -15.11
C ARG A 131 4.43 -7.08 -14.85
N GLY A 132 3.48 -6.21 -14.51
CA GLY A 132 3.75 -4.84 -14.08
C GLY A 132 4.59 -4.78 -12.80
N PHE A 133 4.23 -5.62 -11.82
CA PHE A 133 4.96 -5.76 -10.56
C PHE A 133 6.43 -6.12 -10.77
N LEU A 134 6.72 -7.11 -11.62
CA LEU A 134 8.11 -7.51 -11.92
C LEU A 134 8.93 -6.34 -12.47
N LYS A 135 8.37 -5.59 -13.43
CA LYS A 135 9.04 -4.39 -13.99
C LYS A 135 9.26 -3.31 -12.95
N ALA A 136 8.26 -3.05 -12.10
CA ALA A 136 8.36 -2.06 -11.03
C ALA A 136 9.40 -2.48 -9.98
N TYR A 137 9.46 -3.77 -9.67
CA TYR A 137 10.39 -4.33 -8.68
C TYR A 137 11.84 -4.26 -9.17
N ASP A 138 12.10 -4.56 -10.45
CA ASP A 138 13.43 -4.41 -11.04
C ASP A 138 13.92 -2.96 -10.95
N ARG A 139 13.08 -1.98 -11.32
CA ARG A 139 13.41 -0.55 -11.17
C ARG A 139 13.69 -0.16 -9.72
N TYR A 140 12.87 -0.64 -8.79
CA TYR A 140 13.07 -0.40 -7.36
C TYR A 140 14.42 -0.96 -6.89
N ARG A 141 14.77 -2.19 -7.30
CA ARG A 141 16.04 -2.81 -6.93
C ARG A 141 17.24 -2.05 -7.47
N GLU A 142 17.19 -1.60 -8.73
CA GLU A 142 18.25 -0.79 -9.33
C GLU A 142 18.44 0.53 -8.56
N LYS A 143 17.34 1.22 -8.22
CA LYS A 143 17.35 2.45 -7.41
C LYS A 143 18.00 2.23 -6.05
N GLU A 144 17.60 1.18 -5.33
CA GLU A 144 18.17 0.89 -4.00
C GLU A 144 19.62 0.45 -4.08
N GLN A 145 20.00 -0.38 -5.05
CA GLN A 145 21.40 -0.77 -5.25
C GLN A 145 22.28 0.46 -5.50
N LYS A 146 21.86 1.37 -6.39
CA LYS A 146 22.59 2.61 -6.67
C LYS A 146 22.74 3.47 -5.42
N LYS A 147 21.65 3.66 -4.66
CA LYS A 147 21.65 4.40 -3.39
C LYS A 147 22.66 3.83 -2.39
N HIS A 148 22.69 2.51 -2.21
CA HIS A 148 23.64 1.86 -1.31
C HIS A 148 25.08 1.97 -1.80
N GLN A 149 25.32 1.82 -3.11
CA GLN A 149 26.64 2.01 -3.70
C GLN A 149 27.14 3.45 -3.49
N ASP A 150 26.31 4.45 -3.79
CA ASP A 150 26.66 5.87 -3.64
C ASP A 150 26.95 6.23 -2.17
N PHE A 151 26.21 5.67 -1.23
CA PHE A 151 26.50 5.86 0.20
C PHE A 151 27.81 5.19 0.61
N SER A 152 28.04 3.95 0.21
CA SER A 152 29.26 3.20 0.54
C SER A 152 30.54 3.86 0.03
N ARG A 153 30.48 4.59 -1.09
CA ARG A 153 31.62 5.34 -1.64
C ARG A 153 32.07 6.49 -0.73
N ARG A 154 31.19 6.97 0.16
CA ARG A 154 31.50 8.05 1.12
C ARG A 154 32.15 7.54 2.40
N PHE A 155 32.28 6.22 2.56
CA PHE A 155 32.87 5.67 3.76
C PHE A 155 34.36 6.01 3.81
N ILE A 156 34.79 6.53 4.95
CA ILE A 156 36.20 6.77 5.21
C ILE A 156 36.85 5.40 5.38
N LYS A 157 37.82 5.10 4.51
CA LYS A 157 38.52 3.81 4.49
C LYS A 157 39.80 3.82 5.32
N ASP A 158 40.40 4.98 5.45
CA ASP A 158 41.56 5.22 6.28
C ASP A 158 41.10 5.90 7.56
N LEU A 159 41.02 5.13 8.65
CA LEU A 159 40.52 5.65 9.93
C LEU A 159 41.49 6.65 10.56
N ASP A 160 42.78 6.57 10.21
CA ASP A 160 43.80 7.51 10.69
C ASP A 160 43.68 8.88 10.01
N SER A 161 42.88 8.98 8.94
CA SER A 161 42.54 10.25 8.28
C SER A 161 41.42 11.03 8.98
N ILE A 162 40.89 10.51 10.09
CA ILE A 162 39.82 11.14 10.88
C ILE A 162 40.47 11.82 12.08
N ASP A 163 40.30 13.13 12.21
CA ASP A 163 40.62 13.87 13.43
C ASP A 163 39.33 14.01 14.25
N TRP A 164 39.35 13.53 15.50
CA TRP A 164 38.17 13.42 16.38
C TRP A 164 38.03 14.57 17.36
#